data_AF-A0A951LG38-F1
#
_entry.id   AF-A0A951LG38-F1
#
_cell.length_a   1.000
_cell.length_b   1.000
_cell.length_c   1.000
_cell.angle_alpha   90.00
_cell.angle_beta   90.00
_cell.angle_gamma   90.00
#
_symmetry.space_group_name_H-M   'P 1'
#
loop_
_entity.id
_entity.type
_entity.pdbx_description
1 polymer ?
#
loop_
_entity_poly.entity_id
_entity_poly.type
_entity_poly.pdbx_seq_one_letter_code
_entity_poly.pdbx_strand_id
1 'polypeptide(L)'
;MPSSSDPGPEVAPMVGAEPAPAMSRGVQARLAEALLLTEDPSASDSLRAAEISAWYRSGGADPLAARPRARPQLPSDGPTPFWLFCVPFEDMLDSTGADPTRLPQEAVRACWRAVEGRVAAEPGETLEWGLAALAEKARLDGTDLDPAAIDVIGGRWWPIWQQSLTSAIADARAGHLEILVGRNGRKLLAEAETVAAILRLAGPIQRLKGLLGPPPIAHLSSAQKSAIRSELESLGRAHRREVWSDPRIVAHVVAQRLENPAELFVMTAQLELGAVSEHGKRLGEAREPLILARSAKQLAALDEMPPTGSAVPEIIAACEIAAGALASAAELEHHGASAAYLRELARLQEAFAQRLGTTIMPVLRAEIVAPWQDGGEDARSDAAGVLRAEAVARGLARLTRSTAPIGAETAVRPQIAALLDEIEAIVARLAEGLKAAADRGETAVGSGAALVNAVRTLELLAGSDRAHALVSTHAALLNAAWAEAERDIVV
;
A
#
# COMPACT_ATOMS: atom_id res chain seq x y z
N MET A 1 20.23 -17.04 71.46
CA MET A 1 21.12 -17.98 70.75
C MET A 1 20.34 -18.53 69.56
N PRO A 2 20.90 -18.50 68.35
CA PRO A 2 20.58 -17.42 67.41
C PRO A 2 19.80 -17.86 66.16
N SER A 3 19.06 -16.88 65.62
CA SER A 3 18.44 -16.86 64.29
C SER A 3 19.50 -16.94 63.19
N SER A 4 19.35 -17.88 62.26
CA SER A 4 20.06 -17.86 60.97
C SER A 4 19.14 -17.23 59.92
N SER A 5 19.26 -15.92 59.78
CA SER A 5 18.76 -15.16 58.64
C SER A 5 19.86 -15.14 57.58
N ASP A 6 19.67 -15.90 56.50
CA ASP A 6 20.39 -15.70 55.24
C ASP A 6 19.75 -14.53 54.49
N PRO A 7 20.49 -13.44 54.21
CA PRO A 7 19.99 -12.37 53.35
C PRO A 7 20.15 -12.78 51.89
N GLY A 8 19.03 -12.84 51.17
CA GLY A 8 19.03 -12.89 49.72
C GLY A 8 19.76 -11.68 49.12
N PRO A 9 20.24 -11.77 47.87
CA PRO A 9 21.11 -10.77 47.26
C PRO A 9 20.39 -9.40 47.18
N GLU A 10 21.05 -8.38 47.70
CA GLU A 10 20.72 -6.96 47.49
C GLU A 10 20.58 -6.69 45.99
N VAL A 11 19.35 -6.39 45.57
CA VAL A 11 19.09 -5.75 44.28
C VAL A 11 19.63 -4.33 44.39
N ALA A 12 20.79 -4.08 43.79
CA ALA A 12 21.32 -2.74 43.61
C ALA A 12 20.25 -1.88 42.92
N PRO A 13 19.97 -0.65 43.41
CA PRO A 13 19.06 0.25 42.71
C PRO A 13 19.64 0.52 41.33
N MET A 14 18.82 0.29 40.29
CA MET A 14 19.08 0.78 38.94
C MET A 14 19.32 2.29 39.02
N VAL A 15 20.61 2.68 38.96
CA VAL A 15 21.01 4.05 38.69
C VAL A 15 20.42 4.40 37.33
N GLY A 16 19.49 5.35 37.33
CA GLY A 16 18.89 5.86 36.10
C GLY A 16 20.00 6.31 35.16
N ALA A 17 20.00 5.77 33.95
CA ALA A 17 20.82 6.32 32.87
C ALA A 17 20.36 7.77 32.67
N GLU A 18 21.22 8.72 33.04
CA GLU A 18 21.02 10.12 32.68
C GLU A 18 20.85 10.19 31.16
N PRO A 19 19.84 10.92 30.65
CA PRO A 19 19.72 11.15 29.22
C PRO A 19 21.01 11.82 28.74
N ALA A 20 21.62 11.24 27.71
CA ALA A 20 22.82 11.80 27.10
C ALA A 20 22.61 13.30 26.80
N PRO A 21 23.61 14.15 27.06
CA PRO A 21 23.49 15.57 26.79
C PRO A 21 23.19 15.78 25.31
N ALA A 22 22.09 16.48 25.03
CA ALA A 22 21.72 16.86 23.68
C ALA A 22 22.92 17.53 22.99
N MET A 23 23.14 17.19 21.71
CA MET A 23 24.16 17.82 20.86
C MET A 23 24.25 19.33 21.12
N SER A 24 25.46 19.83 21.33
CA SER A 24 25.64 21.27 21.52
C SER A 24 25.16 21.99 20.25
N ARG A 25 24.45 23.11 20.43
CA ARG A 25 23.94 23.92 19.31
C ARG A 25 25.05 24.31 18.32
N GLY A 26 26.31 24.40 18.77
CA GLY A 26 27.47 24.67 17.93
C GLY A 26 27.81 23.53 16.97
N VAL A 27 27.66 22.27 17.39
CA VAL A 27 27.89 21.10 16.51
C VAL A 27 26.75 20.98 15.50
N GLN A 28 25.51 21.23 15.90
CA GLN A 28 24.36 21.27 14.98
C GLN A 28 24.48 22.38 13.94
N ALA A 29 24.95 23.57 14.35
CA ALA A 29 25.19 24.70 13.45
C ALA A 29 26.31 24.41 12.44
N ARG A 30 27.42 23.81 12.89
CA ARG A 30 28.54 23.43 12.01
C ARG A 30 28.19 22.29 11.05
N LEU A 31 27.35 21.34 11.47
CA LEU A 31 26.82 20.32 10.57
C LEU A 31 25.90 20.93 9.51
N ALA A 32 25.05 21.89 9.90
CA ALA A 32 24.17 22.60 8.97
C ALA A 32 24.95 23.50 7.99
N GLU A 33 26.03 24.10 8.44
CA GLU A 33 26.93 24.93 7.61
C GLU A 33 27.75 24.08 6.63
N ALA A 34 28.26 22.92 7.06
CA ALA A 34 28.90 21.95 6.18
C ALA A 34 27.95 21.38 5.10
N LEU A 35 26.66 21.24 5.43
CA LEU A 35 25.61 20.83 4.48
C LEU A 35 25.29 21.96 3.47
N LEU A 36 25.30 23.23 3.90
CA LEU A 36 25.10 24.39 3.01
C LEU A 36 26.26 24.60 2.02
N LEU A 37 27.49 24.22 2.37
CA LEU A 37 28.65 24.29 1.46
C LEU A 37 28.62 23.25 0.32
N THR A 38 27.76 22.24 0.42
CA THR A 38 27.55 21.22 -0.64
C THR A 38 26.34 21.48 -1.54
N GLU A 39 25.48 22.44 -1.18
CA GLU A 39 24.37 22.88 -2.01
C GLU A 39 24.81 24.14 -2.79
N ASP A 40 24.92 24.06 -4.12
CA ASP A 40 24.97 25.28 -4.96
C ASP A 40 23.66 26.07 -4.70
N PRO A 41 23.73 27.27 -4.08
CA PRO A 41 22.54 28.01 -3.67
C PRO A 41 21.65 28.41 -4.86
N SER A 42 22.22 28.44 -6.07
CA SER A 42 21.50 28.81 -7.28
C SER A 42 20.75 27.63 -7.92
N ALA A 43 21.18 26.40 -7.66
CA ALA A 43 20.59 25.18 -8.19
C ALA A 43 19.56 24.54 -7.24
N SER A 44 19.77 24.60 -5.92
CA SER A 44 18.91 23.94 -4.91
C SER A 44 17.52 24.59 -4.80
N ASP A 45 17.44 25.92 -4.78
CA ASP A 45 16.16 26.63 -4.57
C ASP A 45 15.28 26.65 -5.82
N SER A 46 15.87 26.72 -7.02
CA SER A 46 15.13 26.75 -8.27
C SER A 46 14.64 25.35 -8.68
N LEU A 47 15.42 24.28 -8.45
CA LEU A 47 14.98 22.90 -8.66
C LEU A 47 14.04 22.41 -7.55
N ARG A 48 14.29 22.67 -6.26
CA ARG A 48 13.34 22.31 -5.19
C ARG A 48 12.03 23.10 -5.32
N ALA A 49 12.07 24.40 -5.61
CA ALA A 49 10.82 25.16 -5.80
C ALA A 49 10.10 24.75 -7.10
N ALA A 50 10.80 24.37 -8.16
CA ALA A 50 10.19 23.85 -9.38
C ALA A 50 9.62 22.44 -9.21
N GLU A 51 10.29 21.55 -8.49
CA GLU A 51 9.84 20.18 -8.18
C GLU A 51 8.70 20.17 -7.16
N ILE A 52 8.80 20.96 -6.09
CA ILE A 52 7.72 21.13 -5.10
C ILE A 52 6.52 21.83 -5.76
N SER A 53 6.75 22.85 -6.61
CA SER A 53 5.65 23.45 -7.37
C SER A 53 5.12 22.56 -8.49
N ALA A 54 5.90 21.64 -9.05
CA ALA A 54 5.41 20.64 -10.01
C ALA A 54 4.62 19.54 -9.32
N TRP A 55 5.03 19.14 -8.11
CA TRP A 55 4.33 18.20 -7.24
C TRP A 55 3.01 18.78 -6.70
N TYR A 56 2.99 20.05 -6.30
CA TYR A 56 1.75 20.75 -5.92
C TYR A 56 0.85 21.09 -7.12
N ARG A 57 1.41 21.47 -8.28
CA ARG A 57 0.61 21.73 -9.51
C ARG A 57 0.06 20.47 -10.16
N SER A 58 0.62 19.28 -9.87
CA SER A 58 0.11 17.98 -10.32
C SER A 58 -0.88 17.33 -9.33
N GLY A 59 -1.24 18.01 -8.23
CA GLY A 59 -2.34 17.59 -7.36
C GLY A 59 -2.12 16.26 -6.64
N GLY A 60 -0.88 15.88 -6.32
CA GLY A 60 -0.61 14.59 -5.67
C GLY A 60 -0.94 13.39 -6.56
N ALA A 61 -0.85 13.54 -7.89
CA ALA A 61 -0.82 12.41 -8.79
C ALA A 61 0.50 11.64 -8.56
N ASP A 62 0.39 10.52 -7.84
CA ASP A 62 1.37 9.45 -7.79
C ASP A 62 1.98 9.23 -9.20
N PRO A 63 3.30 9.23 -9.41
CA PRO A 63 3.89 8.89 -10.71
C PRO A 63 3.53 7.46 -11.19
N LEU A 64 2.97 6.60 -10.34
CA LEU A 64 2.32 5.34 -10.72
C LEU A 64 0.89 5.51 -11.27
N ALA A 65 0.27 6.70 -11.13
CA ALA A 65 -1.04 7.04 -11.68
C ALA A 65 -1.07 7.12 -13.22
N ALA A 66 0.11 7.15 -13.87
CA ALA A 66 0.25 7.19 -15.32
C ALA A 66 0.17 5.82 -16.00
N ARG A 67 0.10 4.71 -15.25
CA ARG A 67 -0.27 3.42 -15.86
C ARG A 67 -1.73 3.46 -16.30
N PRO A 68 -2.09 2.97 -17.50
CA PRO A 68 -3.49 2.89 -17.92
C PRO A 68 -4.26 2.09 -16.86
N ARG A 69 -5.06 2.80 -16.06
CA ARG A 69 -5.86 2.19 -15.01
C ARG A 69 -6.84 1.24 -15.68
N ALA A 70 -6.62 -0.05 -15.50
CA ALA A 70 -7.52 -1.06 -16.02
C ALA A 70 -8.89 -0.88 -15.34
N ARG A 71 -9.80 -0.17 -16.02
CA ARG A 71 -11.22 -0.22 -15.67
C ARG A 71 -11.62 -1.70 -15.64
N PRO A 72 -12.43 -2.14 -14.67
CA PRO A 72 -13.09 -3.44 -14.78
C PRO A 72 -13.68 -3.53 -16.19
N GLN A 73 -13.21 -4.48 -17.00
CA GLN A 73 -13.72 -4.67 -18.35
C GLN A 73 -15.16 -5.14 -18.20
N LEU A 74 -16.08 -4.18 -18.28
CA LEU A 74 -17.49 -4.48 -18.31
C LEU A 74 -17.79 -5.30 -19.57
N PRO A 75 -18.77 -6.21 -19.54
CA PRO A 75 -19.02 -7.11 -20.66
C PRO A 75 -19.43 -6.44 -21.99
N SER A 76 -19.68 -5.12 -22.00
CA SER A 76 -19.97 -4.33 -23.20
C SER A 76 -19.32 -2.95 -23.12
N ASP A 77 -18.78 -2.47 -24.25
CA ASP A 77 -18.12 -1.17 -24.41
C ASP A 77 -19.06 0.06 -24.35
N GLY A 78 -20.33 -0.13 -23.99
CA GLY A 78 -21.33 0.94 -23.95
C GLY A 78 -22.45 0.68 -22.94
N PRO A 79 -23.26 1.72 -22.63
CA PRO A 79 -24.34 1.66 -21.64
C PRO A 79 -25.53 0.86 -22.19
N THR A 80 -25.49 -0.45 -21.98
CA THR A 80 -26.58 -1.38 -22.27
C THR A 80 -27.36 -1.73 -21.00
N PRO A 81 -28.59 -2.29 -21.10
CA PRO A 81 -29.31 -2.81 -19.93
C PRO A 81 -28.48 -3.82 -19.13
N PHE A 82 -27.76 -4.71 -19.83
CA PHE A 82 -26.86 -5.67 -19.20
C PHE A 82 -25.68 -5.01 -18.48
N TRP A 83 -25.11 -3.96 -19.07
CA TRP A 83 -24.07 -3.15 -18.44
C TRP A 83 -24.58 -2.54 -17.12
N LEU A 84 -25.75 -1.88 -17.15
CA LEU A 84 -26.32 -1.25 -15.96
C LEU A 84 -26.67 -2.29 -14.88
N PHE A 85 -27.09 -3.49 -15.27
CA PHE A 85 -27.30 -4.63 -14.37
C PHE A 85 -26.01 -5.02 -13.64
N CYS A 86 -24.86 -4.94 -14.31
CA CYS A 86 -23.56 -5.30 -13.74
C CYS A 86 -22.95 -4.23 -12.83
N VAL A 87 -23.28 -2.95 -13.01
CA VAL A 87 -22.68 -1.81 -12.28
C VAL A 87 -22.57 -2.02 -10.75
N PRO A 88 -23.56 -2.59 -10.05
CA PRO A 88 -23.47 -2.91 -8.60
C PRO A 88 -22.37 -3.89 -8.21
N PHE A 89 -21.96 -4.78 -9.09
CA PHE A 89 -20.99 -5.83 -8.78
C PHE A 89 -19.87 -5.92 -9.82
N GLU A 90 -19.65 -4.87 -10.61
CA GLU A 90 -18.65 -4.84 -11.68
C GLU A 90 -17.24 -5.17 -11.18
N ASP A 91 -16.91 -4.76 -9.96
CA ASP A 91 -15.61 -5.03 -9.33
C ASP A 91 -15.41 -6.51 -8.98
N MET A 92 -16.51 -7.26 -8.85
CA MET A 92 -16.52 -8.71 -8.62
C MET A 92 -16.49 -9.52 -9.92
N LEU A 93 -16.51 -8.89 -11.10
CA LEU A 93 -16.50 -9.65 -12.37
C LEU A 93 -15.11 -10.18 -12.69
N ASP A 94 -15.03 -11.46 -13.04
CA ASP A 94 -13.81 -12.06 -13.59
C ASP A 94 -13.77 -11.89 -15.11
N SER A 95 -12.86 -11.04 -15.60
CA SER A 95 -12.63 -10.86 -17.03
C SER A 95 -11.74 -11.95 -17.64
N THR A 96 -11.05 -12.74 -16.81
CA THR A 96 -10.02 -13.70 -17.23
C THR A 96 -10.39 -15.17 -17.00
N GLY A 97 -11.41 -15.43 -16.17
CA GLY A 97 -11.81 -16.78 -15.76
C GLY A 97 -10.85 -17.46 -14.77
N ALA A 98 -9.85 -16.75 -14.27
CA ALA A 98 -8.76 -17.28 -13.46
C ALA A 98 -8.83 -16.88 -11.97
N ASP A 99 -9.68 -15.91 -11.59
CA ASP A 99 -9.77 -15.43 -10.22
C ASP A 99 -10.93 -16.12 -9.48
N PRO A 100 -10.66 -17.12 -8.61
CA PRO A 100 -11.71 -17.88 -7.93
C PRO A 100 -12.49 -17.04 -6.91
N THR A 101 -12.07 -15.80 -6.65
CA THR A 101 -12.70 -14.88 -5.70
C THR A 101 -13.75 -13.97 -6.37
N ARG A 102 -13.92 -14.10 -7.69
CA ARG A 102 -14.80 -13.30 -8.53
C ARG A 102 -15.94 -14.11 -9.13
N LEU A 103 -16.99 -13.42 -9.56
CA LEU A 103 -18.13 -13.99 -10.26
C LEU A 103 -17.74 -14.33 -11.71
N PRO A 104 -17.95 -15.59 -12.15
CA PRO A 104 -17.64 -15.98 -13.52
C PRO A 104 -18.63 -15.31 -14.49
N GLN A 105 -18.11 -14.86 -15.63
CA GLN A 105 -18.91 -14.15 -16.64
C GLN A 105 -20.10 -14.98 -17.15
N GLU A 106 -19.94 -16.30 -17.25
CA GLU A 106 -21.01 -17.23 -17.64
C GLU A 106 -22.21 -17.16 -16.68
N ALA A 107 -21.94 -17.09 -15.38
CA ALA A 107 -22.98 -17.02 -14.38
C ALA A 107 -23.74 -15.70 -14.43
N VAL A 108 -23.01 -14.60 -14.61
CA VAL A 108 -23.60 -13.26 -14.75
C VAL A 108 -24.47 -13.16 -16.00
N ARG A 109 -24.04 -13.74 -17.13
CA ARG A 109 -24.85 -13.82 -18.36
C ARG A 109 -26.11 -14.67 -18.17
N ALA A 110 -26.02 -15.78 -17.45
CA ALA A 110 -27.18 -16.60 -17.14
C ALA A 110 -28.18 -15.87 -16.24
N CYS A 111 -27.70 -15.11 -15.24
CA CYS A 111 -28.52 -14.24 -14.40
C CYS A 111 -29.24 -13.18 -15.24
N TRP A 112 -28.51 -12.52 -16.15
CA TRP A 112 -29.10 -11.53 -17.05
C TRP A 112 -30.21 -12.13 -17.91
N ARG A 113 -29.96 -13.25 -18.60
CA ARG A 113 -30.98 -13.92 -19.43
C ARG A 113 -32.23 -14.31 -18.63
N ALA A 114 -32.05 -14.72 -17.38
CA ALA A 114 -33.17 -15.06 -16.49
C ALA A 114 -34.04 -13.84 -16.13
N VAL A 115 -33.45 -12.65 -16.07
CA VAL A 115 -34.13 -11.38 -15.76
C VAL A 115 -34.70 -10.73 -17.01
N GLU A 116 -33.92 -10.67 -18.10
CA GLU A 116 -34.26 -10.04 -19.38
C GLU A 116 -35.59 -10.57 -19.92
N GLY A 117 -35.79 -11.89 -19.92
CA GLY A 117 -37.04 -12.51 -20.38
C GLY A 117 -38.28 -12.16 -19.56
N ARG A 118 -38.11 -11.66 -18.32
CA ARG A 118 -39.21 -11.23 -17.44
C ARG A 118 -39.45 -9.71 -17.50
N VAL A 119 -38.39 -8.94 -17.75
CA VAL A 119 -38.45 -7.46 -17.83
C VAL A 119 -38.95 -6.99 -19.19
N ALA A 120 -38.75 -7.77 -20.26
CA ALA A 120 -39.26 -7.47 -21.61
C ALA A 120 -40.81 -7.33 -21.69
N ALA A 121 -41.54 -7.70 -20.64
CA ALA A 121 -42.99 -7.51 -20.53
C ALA A 121 -43.41 -6.14 -19.98
N GLU A 122 -42.49 -5.39 -19.36
CA GLU A 122 -42.67 -3.97 -19.02
C GLU A 122 -42.25 -3.11 -20.24
N PRO A 123 -42.85 -1.93 -20.48
CA PRO A 123 -42.51 -1.11 -21.65
C PRO A 123 -41.01 -0.76 -21.70
N GLY A 124 -40.24 -1.50 -22.50
CA GLY A 124 -38.78 -1.41 -22.62
C GLY A 124 -38.26 -0.07 -23.15
N GLU A 125 -39.15 0.77 -23.69
CA GLU A 125 -38.81 2.09 -24.23
C GLU A 125 -38.21 3.04 -23.18
N THR A 126 -38.45 2.86 -21.88
CA THR A 126 -37.96 3.84 -20.88
C THR A 126 -36.51 3.60 -20.43
N LEU A 127 -36.01 2.36 -20.43
CA LEU A 127 -34.64 2.05 -20.04
C LEU A 127 -33.65 2.33 -21.17
N GLU A 128 -33.92 1.76 -22.34
CA GLU A 128 -33.03 1.87 -23.49
C GLU A 128 -32.90 3.33 -23.94
N TRP A 129 -34.01 4.09 -23.92
CA TRP A 129 -33.98 5.52 -24.19
C TRP A 129 -33.18 6.31 -23.15
N GLY A 130 -33.32 5.98 -21.85
CA GLY A 130 -32.55 6.62 -20.79
C GLY A 130 -31.04 6.36 -20.91
N LEU A 131 -30.64 5.14 -21.24
CA LEU A 131 -29.25 4.77 -21.47
C LEU A 131 -28.68 5.41 -22.76
N ALA A 132 -29.47 5.45 -23.84
CA ALA A 132 -29.08 6.13 -25.08
C ALA A 132 -28.90 7.63 -24.87
N ALA A 133 -29.80 8.28 -24.11
CA ALA A 133 -29.69 9.69 -23.76
C ALA A 133 -28.43 9.97 -22.90
N LEU A 134 -28.12 9.07 -21.95
CA LEU A 134 -26.90 9.17 -21.15
C LEU A 134 -25.64 9.05 -22.03
N ALA A 135 -25.63 8.09 -22.96
CA ALA A 135 -24.52 7.88 -23.89
C ALA A 135 -24.31 9.09 -24.80
N GLU A 136 -25.39 9.62 -25.36
CA GLU A 136 -25.35 10.78 -26.26
C GLU A 136 -24.88 12.04 -25.53
N LYS A 137 -25.34 12.26 -24.29
CA LYS A 137 -24.87 13.38 -23.46
C LYS A 137 -23.35 13.30 -23.22
N ALA A 138 -22.85 12.13 -22.77
CA ALA A 138 -21.42 11.93 -22.55
C ALA A 138 -20.60 12.16 -23.84
N ARG A 139 -21.11 11.69 -24.98
CA ARG A 139 -20.50 11.88 -26.30
C ARG A 139 -20.46 13.36 -26.72
N LEU A 140 -21.56 14.09 -26.53
CA LEU A 140 -21.67 15.51 -26.87
C LEU A 140 -20.77 16.38 -25.97
N ASP A 141 -20.71 16.04 -24.69
CA ASP A 141 -19.90 16.77 -23.70
C ASP A 141 -18.41 16.37 -23.75
N GLY A 142 -18.05 15.30 -24.47
CA GLY A 142 -16.69 14.76 -24.49
C GLY A 142 -16.23 14.24 -23.13
N THR A 143 -17.16 13.76 -22.30
CA THR A 143 -16.93 13.32 -20.92
C THR A 143 -17.24 11.83 -20.72
N ASP A 144 -16.83 11.28 -19.58
CA ASP A 144 -17.27 9.96 -19.13
C ASP A 144 -18.77 9.96 -18.76
N LEU A 145 -19.39 8.78 -18.70
CA LEU A 145 -20.78 8.63 -18.25
C LEU A 145 -20.98 9.21 -16.84
N ASP A 146 -21.99 10.06 -16.69
CA ASP A 146 -22.32 10.74 -15.43
C ASP A 146 -22.73 9.74 -14.34
N PRO A 147 -21.93 9.55 -13.26
CA PRO A 147 -22.23 8.61 -12.19
C PRO A 147 -23.57 8.88 -11.49
N ALA A 148 -23.97 10.16 -11.37
CA ALA A 148 -25.25 10.49 -10.73
C ALA A 148 -26.43 10.07 -11.61
N ALA A 149 -26.31 10.21 -12.93
CA ALA A 149 -27.32 9.74 -13.87
C ALA A 149 -27.41 8.21 -13.89
N ILE A 150 -26.27 7.51 -13.78
CA ILE A 150 -26.22 6.05 -13.63
C ILE A 150 -26.97 5.62 -12.38
N ASP A 151 -26.75 6.28 -11.25
CA ASP A 151 -27.44 5.98 -9.99
C ASP A 151 -28.94 6.24 -10.05
N VAL A 152 -29.38 7.28 -10.75
CA VAL A 152 -30.81 7.59 -10.93
C VAL A 152 -31.50 6.51 -11.78
N ILE A 153 -30.91 6.15 -12.92
CA ILE A 153 -31.47 5.11 -13.80
C ILE A 153 -31.41 3.76 -13.08
N GLY A 154 -30.24 3.40 -12.54
CA GLY A 154 -30.01 2.18 -11.79
C GLY A 154 -30.93 2.03 -10.58
N GLY A 155 -31.15 3.10 -9.81
CA GLY A 155 -32.03 3.10 -8.64
C GLY A 155 -33.47 2.71 -8.95
N ARG A 156 -33.94 2.95 -10.18
CA ARG A 156 -35.25 2.49 -10.66
C ARG A 156 -35.25 1.01 -11.07
N TRP A 157 -34.16 0.53 -11.68
CA TRP A 157 -34.11 -0.78 -12.33
C TRP A 157 -33.49 -1.90 -11.49
N TRP A 158 -32.48 -1.62 -10.65
CA TRP A 158 -31.86 -2.63 -9.79
C TRP A 158 -32.86 -3.35 -8.86
N PRO A 159 -33.85 -2.67 -8.24
CA PRO A 159 -34.86 -3.37 -7.45
C PRO A 159 -35.73 -4.31 -8.28
N ILE A 160 -36.10 -3.91 -9.50
CA ILE A 160 -36.88 -4.72 -10.44
C ILE A 160 -36.09 -5.98 -10.80
N TRP A 161 -34.83 -5.82 -11.22
CA TRP A 161 -33.95 -6.94 -11.56
C TRP A 161 -33.68 -7.86 -10.38
N GLN A 162 -33.52 -7.31 -9.18
CA GLN A 162 -33.39 -8.11 -7.98
C GLN A 162 -34.62 -9.00 -7.75
N GLN A 163 -35.83 -8.45 -7.86
CA GLN A 163 -37.08 -9.19 -7.70
C GLN A 163 -37.25 -10.25 -8.80
N SER A 164 -37.02 -9.88 -10.06
CA SER A 164 -37.08 -10.81 -11.19
C SER A 164 -36.09 -11.96 -11.05
N LEU A 165 -34.85 -11.68 -10.62
CA LEU A 165 -33.84 -12.71 -10.40
C LEU A 165 -34.20 -13.61 -9.22
N THR A 166 -34.76 -13.04 -8.15
CA THR A 166 -35.23 -13.81 -6.98
C THR A 166 -36.37 -14.76 -7.37
N SER A 167 -37.32 -14.30 -8.20
CA SER A 167 -38.38 -15.15 -8.76
C SER A 167 -37.80 -16.23 -9.68
N ALA A 168 -36.83 -15.89 -10.54
CA ALA A 168 -36.17 -16.86 -11.40
C ALA A 168 -35.42 -17.96 -10.63
N ILE A 169 -34.78 -17.61 -9.51
CA ILE A 169 -34.13 -18.55 -8.60
C ILE A 169 -35.16 -19.49 -7.96
N ALA A 170 -36.33 -18.96 -7.55
CA ALA A 170 -37.41 -19.79 -7.01
C ALA A 170 -37.97 -20.77 -8.05
N ASP A 171 -38.20 -20.30 -9.28
CA ASP A 171 -38.64 -21.15 -10.41
C ASP A 171 -37.61 -22.22 -10.75
N ALA A 172 -36.31 -21.86 -10.74
CA ALA A 172 -35.22 -22.79 -10.95
C ALA A 172 -35.18 -23.89 -9.88
N ARG A 173 -35.34 -23.52 -8.59
CA ARG A 173 -35.44 -24.50 -7.48
C ARG A 173 -36.65 -25.41 -7.60
N ALA A 174 -37.76 -24.92 -8.15
CA ALA A 174 -38.96 -25.69 -8.44
C ALA A 174 -38.84 -26.57 -9.71
N GLY A 175 -37.74 -26.46 -10.46
CA GLY A 175 -37.53 -27.21 -11.71
C GLY A 175 -38.24 -26.61 -12.94
N HIS A 176 -38.77 -25.39 -12.83
CA HIS A 176 -39.48 -24.70 -13.91
C HIS A 176 -38.57 -23.85 -14.80
N LEU A 177 -37.29 -23.71 -14.44
CA LEU A 177 -36.33 -22.88 -15.19
C LEU A 177 -34.95 -23.55 -15.26
N GLU A 178 -34.61 -24.12 -16.42
CA GLU A 178 -33.36 -24.87 -16.61
C GLU A 178 -32.11 -23.99 -16.72
N ILE A 179 -32.26 -22.71 -17.10
CA ILE A 179 -31.13 -21.80 -17.38
C ILE A 179 -30.19 -21.59 -16.18
N LEU A 180 -30.71 -21.72 -14.95
CA LEU A 180 -29.95 -21.60 -13.71
C LEU A 180 -29.60 -22.98 -13.09
N VAL A 181 -30.01 -24.09 -13.73
CA VAL A 181 -29.94 -25.46 -13.17
C VAL A 181 -29.12 -26.43 -14.05
N GLY A 182 -28.53 -25.97 -15.17
CA GLY A 182 -27.76 -26.78 -16.13
C GLY A 182 -26.54 -27.57 -15.54
N ARG A 183 -25.57 -27.97 -16.38
CA ARG A 183 -24.46 -28.90 -16.00
C ARG A 183 -23.70 -28.55 -14.69
N ASN A 184 -23.73 -27.31 -14.21
CA ASN A 184 -23.13 -26.84 -12.95
C ASN A 184 -24.16 -26.27 -11.93
N GLY A 185 -25.42 -26.73 -11.98
CA GLY A 185 -26.60 -26.05 -11.43
C GLY A 185 -26.52 -25.54 -9.98
N ARG A 186 -25.88 -26.27 -9.05
CA ARG A 186 -25.74 -25.78 -7.66
C ARG A 186 -24.83 -24.56 -7.52
N LYS A 187 -23.73 -24.51 -8.29
CA LYS A 187 -22.79 -23.38 -8.27
C LYS A 187 -23.42 -22.14 -8.90
N LEU A 188 -24.08 -22.33 -10.05
CA LEU A 188 -24.75 -21.25 -10.77
C LEU A 188 -25.89 -20.63 -9.96
N LEU A 189 -26.68 -21.46 -9.26
CA LEU A 189 -27.75 -20.98 -8.38
C LEU A 189 -27.20 -20.15 -7.22
N ALA A 190 -26.10 -20.60 -6.60
CA ALA A 190 -25.41 -19.87 -5.54
C ALA A 190 -24.85 -18.52 -6.03
N GLU A 191 -24.30 -18.47 -7.25
CA GLU A 191 -23.83 -17.22 -7.87
C GLU A 191 -25.01 -16.26 -8.16
N ALA A 192 -26.13 -16.78 -8.69
CA ALA A 192 -27.34 -15.99 -8.93
C ALA A 192 -27.92 -15.40 -7.64
N GLU A 193 -27.92 -16.17 -6.56
CA GLU A 193 -28.28 -15.72 -5.22
C GLU A 193 -27.37 -14.60 -4.72
N THR A 194 -26.04 -14.70 -4.93
CA THR A 194 -25.09 -13.61 -4.63
C THR A 194 -25.45 -12.35 -5.41
N VAL A 195 -25.68 -12.47 -6.71
CA VAL A 195 -26.04 -11.33 -7.58
C VAL A 195 -27.34 -10.67 -7.12
N ALA A 196 -28.37 -11.46 -6.81
CA ALA A 196 -29.64 -10.94 -6.29
C ALA A 196 -29.46 -10.21 -4.95
N ALA A 197 -28.62 -10.72 -4.06
CA ALA A 197 -28.32 -10.08 -2.78
C ALA A 197 -27.55 -8.76 -2.96
N ILE A 198 -26.62 -8.69 -3.93
CA ILE A 198 -25.88 -7.47 -4.26
C ILE A 198 -26.81 -6.42 -4.88
N LEU A 199 -27.67 -6.80 -5.84
CA LEU A 199 -28.62 -5.87 -6.48
C LEU A 199 -29.56 -5.21 -5.46
N ARG A 200 -29.93 -5.93 -4.40
CA ARG A 200 -30.71 -5.39 -3.29
C ARG A 200 -29.99 -4.26 -2.53
N LEU A 201 -28.66 -4.32 -2.52
CA LEU A 201 -27.75 -3.38 -1.86
C LEU A 201 -27.06 -2.43 -2.84
N ALA A 202 -27.56 -2.34 -4.08
CA ALA A 202 -26.92 -1.59 -5.15
C ALA A 202 -26.71 -0.10 -4.81
N GLY A 203 -27.71 0.56 -4.22
CA GLY A 203 -27.61 1.97 -3.84
C GLY A 203 -26.48 2.26 -2.85
N PRO A 204 -26.44 1.61 -1.66
CA PRO A 204 -25.31 1.74 -0.74
C PRO A 204 -23.96 1.40 -1.37
N ILE A 205 -23.89 0.38 -2.22
CA ILE A 205 -22.66 0.01 -2.92
C ILE A 205 -22.19 1.14 -3.85
N GLN A 206 -23.08 1.70 -4.68
CA GLN A 206 -22.70 2.79 -5.59
C GLN A 206 -22.26 4.05 -4.84
N ARG A 207 -22.92 4.40 -3.73
CA ARG A 207 -22.49 5.54 -2.90
C ARG A 207 -21.04 5.38 -2.42
N LEU A 208 -20.68 4.20 -1.92
CA LEU A 208 -19.31 3.93 -1.50
C LEU A 208 -18.34 3.86 -2.67
N LYS A 209 -18.73 3.30 -3.82
CA LYS A 209 -17.91 3.33 -5.05
C LYS A 209 -17.64 4.77 -5.51
N GLY A 210 -18.64 5.64 -5.46
CA GLY A 210 -18.52 7.06 -5.81
C GLY A 210 -17.57 7.80 -4.87
N LEU A 211 -17.66 7.55 -3.56
CA LEU A 211 -16.73 8.09 -2.56
C LEU A 211 -15.29 7.64 -2.79
N LEU A 212 -15.11 6.38 -3.18
CA LEU A 212 -13.80 5.74 -3.30
C LEU A 212 -13.08 6.08 -4.61
N GLY A 213 -13.82 6.44 -5.66
CA GLY A 213 -13.24 6.64 -6.98
C GLY A 213 -12.85 5.32 -7.66
N PRO A 214 -12.27 5.37 -8.87
CA PRO A 214 -12.02 4.19 -9.69
C PRO A 214 -10.98 3.24 -9.08
N PRO A 215 -11.11 1.91 -9.26
CA PRO A 215 -10.11 0.94 -8.82
C PRO A 215 -8.87 0.95 -9.76
N PRO A 216 -7.71 0.41 -9.31
CA PRO A 216 -7.44 -0.07 -7.96
C PRO A 216 -7.18 1.07 -6.96
N ILE A 217 -7.47 0.83 -5.69
CA ILE A 217 -7.29 1.78 -4.58
C ILE A 217 -6.17 1.27 -3.68
N ALA A 218 -5.05 1.97 -3.66
CA ALA A 218 -3.87 1.59 -2.87
C ALA A 218 -4.16 1.62 -1.36
N HIS A 219 -4.70 2.74 -0.86
CA HIS A 219 -4.95 2.96 0.56
C HIS A 219 -6.24 3.73 0.82
N LEU A 220 -6.91 3.42 1.93
CA LEU A 220 -8.05 4.19 2.40
C LEU A 220 -7.60 5.38 3.25
N SER A 221 -7.99 6.60 2.87
CA SER A 221 -7.82 7.79 3.72
C SER A 221 -8.68 7.72 4.99
N SER A 222 -8.31 8.46 6.03
CA SER A 222 -9.10 8.52 7.28
C SER A 222 -10.55 8.96 7.06
N ALA A 223 -10.79 9.87 6.11
CA ALA A 223 -12.13 10.31 5.73
C ALA A 223 -12.93 9.16 5.08
N GLN A 224 -12.32 8.42 4.14
CA GLN A 224 -12.95 7.27 3.50
C GLN A 224 -13.24 6.15 4.49
N LYS A 225 -12.31 5.83 5.41
CA LYS A 225 -12.51 4.86 6.50
C LYS A 225 -13.72 5.22 7.37
N SER A 226 -13.81 6.49 7.78
CA SER A 226 -14.91 7.00 8.60
C SER A 226 -16.25 6.91 7.88
N ALA A 227 -16.30 7.31 6.60
CA ALA A 227 -17.52 7.26 5.80
C ALA A 227 -17.98 5.82 5.54
N ILE A 228 -17.07 4.89 5.22
CA ILE A 228 -17.39 3.46 5.07
C ILE A 228 -17.96 2.90 6.38
N ARG A 229 -17.31 3.18 7.51
CA ARG A 229 -17.77 2.75 8.83
C ARG A 229 -19.19 3.24 9.10
N SER A 230 -19.43 4.54 8.93
CA SER A 230 -20.73 5.17 9.15
C SER A 230 -21.84 4.53 8.30
N GLU A 231 -21.56 4.28 7.02
CA GLU A 231 -22.51 3.65 6.09
C GLU A 231 -22.83 2.20 6.53
N LEU A 232 -21.80 1.40 6.85
CA LEU A 232 -21.98 0.01 7.28
C LEU A 232 -22.72 -0.10 8.62
N GLU A 233 -22.44 0.77 9.58
CA GLU A 233 -23.18 0.83 10.85
C GLU A 233 -24.64 1.26 10.64
N SER A 234 -24.89 2.21 9.74
CA SER A 234 -26.24 2.63 9.36
C SER A 234 -27.03 1.46 8.77
N LEU A 235 -26.42 0.72 7.84
CA LEU A 235 -26.98 -0.50 7.28
C LEU A 235 -27.17 -1.57 8.35
N GLY A 236 -26.24 -1.75 9.29
CA GLY A 236 -26.37 -2.70 10.39
C GLY A 236 -27.54 -2.38 11.33
N ARG A 237 -27.81 -1.09 11.60
CA ARG A 237 -29.00 -0.64 12.35
C ARG A 237 -30.30 -0.93 11.59
N ALA A 238 -30.32 -0.70 10.27
CA ALA A 238 -31.46 -1.04 9.43
C ALA A 238 -31.70 -2.56 9.36
N HIS A 239 -30.62 -3.34 9.21
CA HIS A 239 -30.66 -4.80 9.16
C HIS A 239 -31.30 -5.41 10.41
N ARG A 240 -30.98 -4.88 11.61
CA ARG A 240 -31.59 -5.35 12.87
C ARG A 240 -33.10 -5.16 12.93
N ARG A 241 -33.66 -4.18 12.21
CA ARG A 241 -35.10 -3.90 12.22
C ARG A 241 -35.85 -4.70 11.18
N GLU A 242 -35.19 -5.04 10.08
CA GLU A 242 -35.87 -5.52 8.89
C GLU A 242 -35.42 -6.94 8.46
N VAL A 243 -34.23 -7.46 8.80
CA VAL A 243 -33.68 -8.77 8.31
C VAL A 243 -33.30 -8.75 6.81
N TRP A 244 -33.53 -7.65 6.08
CA TRP A 244 -33.48 -7.66 4.61
C TRP A 244 -32.11 -7.38 3.94
N SER A 245 -31.09 -6.89 4.66
CA SER A 245 -29.83 -6.42 4.03
C SER A 245 -28.56 -6.65 4.88
N ASP A 246 -27.73 -7.65 4.54
CA ASP A 246 -26.49 -7.93 5.29
C ASP A 246 -25.37 -6.97 4.86
N PRO A 247 -24.88 -6.05 5.74
CA PRO A 247 -23.88 -5.05 5.37
C PRO A 247 -22.54 -5.67 4.94
N ARG A 248 -22.28 -6.94 5.30
CA ARG A 248 -21.06 -7.66 4.91
C ARG A 248 -20.95 -7.85 3.40
N ILE A 249 -22.09 -7.90 2.70
CA ILE A 249 -22.12 -7.95 1.23
C ILE A 249 -21.51 -6.66 0.67
N VAL A 250 -21.89 -5.49 1.20
CA VAL A 250 -21.35 -4.20 0.79
C VAL A 250 -19.85 -4.13 1.04
N ALA A 251 -19.41 -4.53 2.24
CA ALA A 251 -17.99 -4.57 2.59
C ALA A 251 -17.20 -5.47 1.62
N HIS A 252 -17.72 -6.65 1.27
CA HIS A 252 -17.05 -7.57 0.36
C HIS A 252 -16.95 -7.01 -1.07
N VAL A 253 -18.01 -6.40 -1.60
CA VAL A 253 -17.98 -5.76 -2.94
C VAL A 253 -16.97 -4.62 -2.96
N VAL A 254 -16.98 -3.77 -1.93
CA VAL A 254 -16.05 -2.64 -1.81
C VAL A 254 -14.60 -3.13 -1.67
N ALA A 255 -14.35 -4.22 -0.96
CA ALA A 255 -13.02 -4.82 -0.80
C ALA A 255 -12.36 -5.16 -2.14
N GLN A 256 -13.14 -5.52 -3.16
CA GLN A 256 -12.61 -5.88 -4.49
C GLN A 256 -11.92 -4.72 -5.22
N ARG A 257 -12.22 -3.48 -4.83
CA ARG A 257 -11.57 -2.27 -5.37
C ARG A 257 -10.22 -2.00 -4.72
N LEU A 258 -9.95 -2.58 -3.55
CA LEU A 258 -8.76 -2.31 -2.77
C LEU A 258 -7.59 -3.19 -3.22
N GLU A 259 -6.39 -2.63 -3.20
CA GLU A 259 -5.16 -3.43 -3.29
C GLU A 259 -4.91 -4.21 -2.00
N ASN A 260 -5.24 -3.61 -0.84
CA ASN A 260 -5.23 -4.25 0.46
C ASN A 260 -6.67 -4.41 1.01
N PRO A 261 -7.40 -5.47 0.62
CA PRO A 261 -8.74 -5.71 1.15
C PRO A 261 -8.75 -6.02 2.66
N ALA A 262 -7.64 -6.50 3.22
CA ALA A 262 -7.56 -6.85 4.64
C ALA A 262 -7.77 -5.63 5.55
N GLU A 263 -7.28 -4.45 5.16
CA GLU A 263 -7.52 -3.19 5.86
C GLU A 263 -9.02 -2.93 6.12
N LEU A 264 -9.86 -3.16 5.11
CA LEU A 264 -11.31 -3.00 5.23
C LEU A 264 -11.92 -4.05 6.16
N PHE A 265 -11.48 -5.31 6.05
CA PHE A 265 -12.05 -6.39 6.85
C PHE A 265 -11.64 -6.31 8.33
N VAL A 266 -10.41 -5.91 8.63
CA VAL A 266 -9.99 -5.62 10.01
C VAL A 266 -10.81 -4.46 10.58
N MET A 267 -10.93 -3.36 9.82
CA MET A 267 -11.71 -2.20 10.25
C MET A 267 -13.18 -2.56 10.53
N THR A 268 -13.76 -3.46 9.73
CA THR A 268 -15.18 -3.84 9.84
C THR A 268 -15.44 -4.97 10.83
N ALA A 269 -14.40 -5.72 11.25
CA ALA A 269 -14.53 -6.81 12.22
C ALA A 269 -15.06 -6.36 13.59
N GLN A 270 -14.83 -5.10 13.96
CA GLN A 270 -15.28 -4.52 15.23
C GLN A 270 -16.69 -3.91 15.17
N LEU A 271 -17.36 -3.95 14.01
CA LEU A 271 -18.67 -3.32 13.82
C LEU A 271 -19.82 -4.28 14.14
N GLU A 272 -20.85 -3.76 14.81
CA GLU A 272 -22.11 -4.48 15.03
C GLU A 272 -22.99 -4.46 13.77
N LEU A 273 -22.72 -5.38 12.84
CA LEU A 273 -23.44 -5.47 11.57
C LEU A 273 -24.74 -6.32 11.65
N GLY A 274 -25.17 -6.72 12.85
CA GLY A 274 -26.34 -7.56 13.06
C GLY A 274 -26.12 -9.03 12.67
N ALA A 275 -27.22 -9.78 12.54
CA ALA A 275 -27.20 -11.20 12.20
C ALA A 275 -26.50 -11.45 10.85
N VAL A 276 -25.83 -12.61 10.75
CA VAL A 276 -25.16 -13.02 9.51
C VAL A 276 -26.19 -13.77 8.66
N SER A 277 -26.47 -13.25 7.47
CA SER A 277 -27.27 -13.97 6.47
C SER A 277 -26.47 -15.12 5.85
N GLU A 278 -27.14 -16.10 5.25
CA GLU A 278 -26.46 -17.18 4.52
C GLU A 278 -25.49 -16.64 3.43
N HIS A 279 -25.89 -15.54 2.78
CA HIS A 279 -25.08 -14.88 1.75
C HIS A 279 -23.86 -14.18 2.36
N GLY A 280 -24.06 -13.47 3.47
CA GLY A 280 -22.97 -12.85 4.22
C GLY A 280 -22.00 -13.88 4.80
N LYS A 281 -22.49 -15.07 5.18
CA LYS A 281 -21.62 -16.19 5.58
C LYS A 281 -20.75 -16.65 4.42
N ARG A 282 -21.34 -16.91 3.24
CA ARG A 282 -20.60 -17.32 2.03
C ARG A 282 -19.57 -16.27 1.58
N LEU A 283 -19.93 -14.99 1.58
CA LEU A 283 -18.97 -13.91 1.27
C LEU A 283 -17.93 -13.71 2.37
N GLY A 284 -18.27 -14.02 3.63
CA GLY A 284 -17.32 -14.10 4.74
C GLY A 284 -16.29 -15.21 4.55
N GLU A 285 -16.71 -16.38 4.07
CA GLU A 285 -15.80 -17.48 3.70
C GLU A 285 -14.91 -17.10 2.50
N ALA A 286 -15.43 -16.30 1.55
CA ALA A 286 -14.67 -15.79 0.41
C ALA A 286 -13.69 -14.64 0.75
N ARG A 287 -13.75 -14.08 1.96
CA ARG A 287 -12.86 -13.00 2.44
C ARG A 287 -11.39 -13.43 2.40
N GLU A 288 -11.10 -14.59 2.98
CA GLU A 288 -9.74 -15.09 3.16
C GLU A 288 -9.04 -15.36 1.82
N PRO A 289 -9.66 -16.08 0.86
CA PRO A 289 -9.13 -16.21 -0.50
C PRO A 289 -8.87 -14.87 -1.19
N LEU A 290 -9.77 -13.89 -1.06
CA LEU A 290 -9.60 -12.56 -1.66
C LEU A 290 -8.33 -11.86 -1.14
N ILE A 291 -8.12 -11.89 0.18
CA ILE A 291 -6.95 -11.28 0.80
C ILE A 291 -5.67 -11.97 0.34
N LEU A 292 -5.63 -13.31 0.41
CA LEU A 292 -4.47 -14.08 -0.02
C LEU A 292 -4.13 -13.87 -1.50
N ALA A 293 -5.14 -13.83 -2.37
CA ALA A 293 -4.95 -13.57 -3.80
C ALA A 293 -4.34 -12.18 -4.05
N ARG A 294 -4.77 -11.15 -3.31
CA ARG A 294 -4.23 -9.79 -3.44
C ARG A 294 -2.81 -9.68 -2.88
N SER A 295 -2.54 -10.26 -1.71
CA SER A 295 -1.19 -10.32 -1.16
C SER A 295 -0.22 -11.09 -2.07
N ALA A 296 -0.66 -12.21 -2.64
CA ALA A 296 0.12 -12.98 -3.59
C ALA A 296 0.39 -12.19 -4.88
N LYS A 297 -0.59 -11.43 -5.39
CA LYS A 297 -0.41 -10.56 -6.56
C LYS A 297 0.61 -9.44 -6.29
N GLN A 298 0.56 -8.82 -5.12
CA GLN A 298 1.55 -7.79 -4.74
C GLN A 298 2.96 -8.40 -4.63
N LEU A 299 3.07 -9.60 -4.08
CA LEU A 299 4.34 -10.30 -4.02
C LEU A 299 4.85 -10.65 -5.43
N ALA A 300 4.00 -11.16 -6.32
CA ALA A 300 4.35 -11.43 -7.71
C ALA A 300 4.77 -10.17 -8.48
N ALA A 301 4.14 -9.02 -8.21
CA ALA A 301 4.56 -7.76 -8.82
C ALA A 301 6.02 -7.39 -8.46
N LEU A 302 6.51 -7.77 -7.27
CA LEU A 302 7.91 -7.60 -6.90
C LEU A 302 8.88 -8.48 -7.73
N ASP A 303 8.42 -9.62 -8.27
CA ASP A 303 9.25 -10.46 -9.16
C ASP A 303 9.46 -9.84 -10.54
N GLU A 304 8.48 -9.05 -10.99
CA GLU A 304 8.49 -8.43 -12.31
C GLU A 304 9.35 -7.15 -12.33
N MET A 305 9.74 -6.63 -11.17
CA MET A 305 10.53 -5.41 -11.06
C MET A 305 12.03 -5.71 -11.28
N PRO A 306 12.68 -5.05 -12.26
CA PRO A 306 14.11 -5.25 -12.48
C PRO A 306 14.90 -4.74 -11.27
N PRO A 307 15.80 -5.55 -10.69
CA PRO A 307 16.65 -5.16 -9.57
C PRO A 307 17.80 -4.26 -10.04
N THR A 308 17.46 -3.09 -10.57
CA THR A 308 18.41 -2.09 -11.12
C THR A 308 18.31 -0.78 -10.34
N GLY A 309 19.43 -0.03 -10.25
CA GLY A 309 19.53 1.21 -9.46
C GLY A 309 18.44 2.24 -9.71
N SER A 310 18.02 2.44 -10.96
CA SER A 310 16.96 3.40 -11.31
C SER A 310 15.57 3.02 -10.79
N ALA A 311 15.33 1.75 -10.47
CA ALA A 311 14.04 1.24 -10.00
C ALA A 311 13.92 1.19 -8.46
N VAL A 312 14.99 1.52 -7.72
CA VAL A 312 15.04 1.36 -6.26
C VAL A 312 13.93 2.10 -5.51
N PRO A 313 13.58 3.36 -5.82
CA PRO A 313 12.47 4.04 -5.16
C PRO A 313 11.14 3.29 -5.33
N GLU A 314 10.88 2.76 -6.52
CA GLU A 314 9.68 1.98 -6.82
C GLU A 314 9.71 0.64 -6.07
N ILE A 315 10.86 -0.04 -6.01
CA ILE A 315 11.03 -1.30 -5.28
C ILE A 315 10.72 -1.09 -3.79
N ILE A 316 11.23 -0.01 -3.18
CA ILE A 316 10.97 0.31 -1.78
C ILE A 316 9.47 0.53 -1.56
N ALA A 317 8.82 1.35 -2.39
CA ALA A 317 7.38 1.61 -2.29
C ALA A 317 6.56 0.33 -2.44
N ALA A 318 6.88 -0.51 -3.43
CA ALA A 318 6.20 -1.79 -3.64
C ALA A 318 6.40 -2.74 -2.44
N CYS A 319 7.59 -2.76 -1.82
CA CYS A 319 7.86 -3.54 -0.62
C CYS A 319 7.07 -3.01 0.59
N GLU A 320 6.97 -1.70 0.76
CA GLU A 320 6.15 -1.08 1.82
C GLU A 320 4.67 -1.44 1.65
N ILE A 321 4.14 -1.41 0.42
CA ILE A 321 2.76 -1.81 0.09
C ILE A 321 2.54 -3.29 0.41
N ALA A 322 3.44 -4.18 -0.03
CA ALA A 322 3.35 -5.61 0.22
C ALA A 322 3.44 -5.93 1.72
N ALA A 323 4.37 -5.30 2.45
CA ALA A 323 4.51 -5.47 3.88
C ALA A 323 3.27 -4.99 4.64
N GLY A 324 2.71 -3.83 4.25
CA GLY A 324 1.48 -3.30 4.82
C GLY A 324 0.28 -4.22 4.59
N ALA A 325 0.15 -4.80 3.39
CA ALA A 325 -0.92 -5.76 3.10
C ALA A 325 -0.79 -7.07 3.89
N LEU A 326 0.43 -7.61 4.02
CA LEU A 326 0.70 -8.78 4.84
C LEU A 326 0.48 -8.50 6.34
N ALA A 327 0.76 -7.29 6.81
CA ALA A 327 0.50 -6.87 8.19
C ALA A 327 -1.02 -6.79 8.46
N SER A 328 -1.78 -6.12 7.59
CA SER A 328 -3.24 -6.07 7.71
C SER A 328 -3.88 -7.47 7.59
N ALA A 329 -3.32 -8.35 6.76
CA ALA A 329 -3.75 -9.73 6.66
C ALA A 329 -3.49 -10.49 7.98
N ALA A 330 -2.33 -10.30 8.61
CA ALA A 330 -1.99 -10.94 9.88
C ALA A 330 -2.94 -10.52 11.02
N GLU A 331 -3.38 -9.25 11.04
CA GLU A 331 -4.33 -8.76 12.04
C GLU A 331 -5.67 -9.52 12.05
N LEU A 332 -6.04 -10.18 10.95
CA LEU A 332 -7.25 -11.02 10.91
C LEU A 332 -7.17 -12.28 11.76
N GLU A 333 -5.98 -12.70 12.21
CA GLU A 333 -5.83 -13.79 13.19
C GLU A 333 -6.68 -13.53 14.44
N HIS A 334 -6.68 -12.28 14.93
CA HIS A 334 -7.48 -11.86 16.09
C HIS A 334 -8.99 -11.79 15.80
N HIS A 335 -9.39 -12.01 14.55
CA HIS A 335 -10.78 -11.93 14.08
C HIS A 335 -11.29 -13.26 13.53
N GLY A 336 -10.75 -14.37 14.06
CA GLY A 336 -11.27 -15.72 13.81
C GLY A 336 -10.91 -16.27 12.42
N ALA A 337 -9.74 -15.90 11.88
CA ALA A 337 -9.27 -16.44 10.62
C ALA A 337 -9.04 -17.96 10.67
N SER A 338 -9.24 -18.65 9.55
CA SER A 338 -9.06 -20.10 9.47
C SER A 338 -7.59 -20.52 9.60
N ALA A 339 -7.35 -21.71 10.16
CA ALA A 339 -5.99 -22.27 10.23
C ALA A 339 -5.35 -22.49 8.85
N ALA A 340 -6.15 -22.74 7.80
CA ALA A 340 -5.66 -22.86 6.43
C ALA A 340 -5.18 -21.50 5.91
N TYR A 341 -5.93 -20.43 6.17
CA TYR A 341 -5.54 -19.07 5.84
C TYR A 341 -4.23 -18.66 6.54
N LEU A 342 -4.12 -18.90 7.85
CA LEU A 342 -2.92 -18.51 8.60
C LEU A 342 -1.65 -19.23 8.10
N ARG A 343 -1.76 -20.51 7.73
CA ARG A 343 -0.64 -21.24 7.10
C ARG A 343 -0.22 -20.64 5.78
N GLU A 344 -1.18 -20.28 4.94
CA GLU A 344 -0.89 -19.70 3.62
C GLU A 344 -0.34 -18.28 3.75
N LEU A 345 -0.85 -17.49 4.70
CA LEU A 345 -0.32 -16.18 5.03
C LEU A 345 1.13 -16.27 5.52
N ALA A 346 1.44 -17.21 6.42
CA ALA A 346 2.80 -17.46 6.88
C ALA A 346 3.73 -17.84 5.72
N ARG A 347 3.24 -18.63 4.75
CA ARG A 347 3.98 -18.96 3.53
C ARG A 347 4.29 -17.71 2.69
N LEU A 348 3.34 -16.79 2.55
CA LEU A 348 3.53 -15.53 1.84
C LEU A 348 4.50 -14.59 2.59
N GLN A 349 4.43 -14.53 3.92
CA GLN A 349 5.35 -13.76 4.76
C GLN A 349 6.79 -14.29 4.64
N GLU A 350 6.98 -15.60 4.69
CA GLU A 350 8.28 -16.24 4.48
C GLU A 350 8.83 -15.96 3.08
N ALA A 351 8.00 -16.10 2.05
CA ALA A 351 8.40 -15.81 0.66
C ALA A 351 8.79 -14.32 0.48
N PHE A 352 8.06 -13.40 1.12
CA PHE A 352 8.41 -11.98 1.14
C PHE A 352 9.73 -11.74 1.88
N ALA A 353 9.92 -12.33 3.06
CA ALA A 353 11.15 -12.20 3.85
C ALA A 353 12.37 -12.73 3.08
N GLN A 354 12.23 -13.90 2.45
CA GLN A 354 13.26 -14.50 1.60
C GLN A 354 13.63 -13.54 0.46
N ARG A 355 12.64 -13.04 -0.28
CA ARG A 355 12.86 -12.11 -1.40
C ARG A 355 13.52 -10.82 -0.98
N LEU A 356 13.08 -10.27 0.15
CA LEU A 356 13.66 -9.09 0.74
C LEU A 356 15.13 -9.33 1.04
N GLY A 357 15.47 -10.42 1.71
CA GLY A 357 16.85 -10.77 2.06
C GLY A 357 17.75 -11.12 0.86
N THR A 358 17.27 -11.89 -0.12
CA THR A 358 18.12 -12.44 -1.20
C THR A 358 18.22 -11.55 -2.43
N THR A 359 17.19 -10.76 -2.72
CA THR A 359 17.08 -10.04 -4.00
C THR A 359 17.08 -8.53 -3.80
N ILE A 360 16.27 -8.03 -2.86
CA ILE A 360 16.09 -6.57 -2.68
C ILE A 360 17.23 -5.97 -1.86
N MET A 361 17.53 -6.54 -0.69
CA MET A 361 18.56 -6.02 0.21
C MET A 361 19.94 -5.87 -0.44
N PRO A 362 20.43 -6.79 -1.28
CA PRO A 362 21.69 -6.60 -2.00
C PRO A 362 21.70 -5.36 -2.91
N VAL A 363 20.58 -5.08 -3.60
CA VAL A 363 20.44 -3.91 -4.47
C VAL A 363 20.41 -2.64 -3.64
N LEU A 364 19.63 -2.60 -2.56
CA LEU A 364 19.58 -1.45 -1.66
C LEU A 364 20.95 -1.16 -1.03
N ARG A 365 21.66 -2.21 -0.61
CA ARG A 365 23.03 -2.12 -0.07
C ARG A 365 23.99 -1.55 -1.11
N ALA A 366 23.97 -2.07 -2.33
CA ALA A 366 24.82 -1.59 -3.41
C ALA A 366 24.58 -0.11 -3.72
N GLU A 367 23.32 0.33 -3.81
CA GLU A 367 22.97 1.73 -4.05
C GLU A 367 23.35 2.65 -2.90
N ILE A 368 23.21 2.19 -1.66
CA ILE A 368 23.68 2.95 -0.50
C ILE A 368 25.19 3.12 -0.64
N VAL A 369 25.95 2.05 -0.88
CA VAL A 369 27.42 2.06 -0.86
C VAL A 369 28.08 2.68 -2.09
N ALA A 370 27.39 2.70 -3.23
CA ALA A 370 27.91 3.13 -4.54
C ALA A 370 28.69 4.48 -4.53
N PRO A 371 28.24 5.55 -3.84
CA PRO A 371 28.94 6.84 -3.87
C PRO A 371 30.37 6.80 -3.31
N TRP A 372 30.72 5.73 -2.59
CA TRP A 372 32.01 5.58 -1.92
C TRP A 372 32.88 4.45 -2.50
N GLN A 373 32.44 3.75 -3.56
CA GLN A 373 33.19 2.62 -4.12
C GLN A 373 34.34 3.06 -5.04
N ASP A 374 34.17 4.15 -5.79
CA ASP A 374 35.13 4.61 -6.81
C ASP A 374 36.14 5.66 -6.32
N GLY A 375 36.19 5.92 -5.01
CA GLY A 375 37.01 6.98 -4.44
C GLY A 375 38.49 6.62 -4.30
N GLY A 376 39.31 6.93 -5.31
CA GLY A 376 40.76 7.12 -5.17
C GLY A 376 41.10 8.39 -4.37
N GLU A 377 42.40 8.72 -4.23
CA GLU A 377 42.91 9.87 -3.45
C GLU A 377 42.28 11.25 -3.79
N ASP A 378 41.55 11.37 -4.90
CA ASP A 378 40.90 12.59 -5.39
C ASP A 378 39.35 12.50 -5.42
N ALA A 379 38.74 11.65 -4.61
CA ALA A 379 37.29 11.40 -4.59
C ALA A 379 36.46 12.66 -4.24
N ARG A 380 36.14 13.49 -5.23
CA ARG A 380 35.04 14.44 -5.12
C ARG A 380 33.75 13.63 -4.99
N SER A 381 33.07 13.79 -3.86
CA SER A 381 31.78 13.15 -3.59
C SER A 381 30.79 13.46 -4.73
N ASP A 382 30.31 12.45 -5.46
CA ASP A 382 29.17 12.60 -6.37
C ASP A 382 27.95 13.02 -5.54
N ALA A 383 27.63 14.31 -5.54
CA ALA A 383 26.54 14.87 -4.76
C ALA A 383 25.20 14.21 -5.11
N ALA A 384 24.97 13.90 -6.39
CA ALA A 384 23.77 13.21 -6.83
C ALA A 384 23.75 11.76 -6.33
N GLY A 385 24.90 11.08 -6.31
CA GLY A 385 25.08 9.75 -5.71
C GLY A 385 24.78 9.73 -4.22
N VAL A 386 25.32 10.69 -3.45
CA VAL A 386 25.05 10.80 -2.01
C VAL A 386 23.58 11.01 -1.72
N LEU A 387 22.91 11.93 -2.44
CA LEU A 387 21.48 12.18 -2.25
C LEU A 387 20.64 10.93 -2.56
N ARG A 388 21.01 10.15 -3.58
CA ARG A 388 20.39 8.85 -3.87
C ARG A 388 20.61 7.88 -2.72
N ALA A 389 21.85 7.69 -2.26
CA ALA A 389 22.16 6.80 -1.14
C ALA A 389 21.39 7.17 0.15
N GLU A 390 21.27 8.45 0.48
CA GLU A 390 20.46 8.90 1.61
C GLU A 390 18.96 8.61 1.43
N ALA A 391 18.43 8.82 0.23
CA ALA A 391 17.02 8.50 -0.07
C ALA A 391 16.76 6.99 0.10
N VAL A 392 17.68 6.15 -0.38
CA VAL A 392 17.62 4.69 -0.21
C VAL A 392 17.75 4.31 1.26
N ALA A 393 18.66 4.92 2.02
CA ALA A 393 18.82 4.67 3.45
C ALA A 393 17.55 5.04 4.25
N ARG A 394 16.92 6.19 3.95
CA ARG A 394 15.62 6.57 4.53
C ARG A 394 14.53 5.56 4.18
N GLY A 395 14.49 5.11 2.93
CA GLY A 395 13.54 4.10 2.48
C GLY A 395 13.74 2.74 3.16
N LEU A 396 14.99 2.29 3.31
CA LEU A 396 15.33 1.08 4.04
C LEU A 396 14.93 1.17 5.53
N ALA A 397 15.15 2.32 6.17
CA ALA A 397 14.71 2.54 7.55
C ALA A 397 13.17 2.47 7.69
N ARG A 398 12.41 3.00 6.73
CA ARG A 398 10.94 2.85 6.70
C ARG A 398 10.53 1.40 6.46
N LEU A 399 11.12 0.74 5.47
CA LEU A 399 10.84 -0.66 5.14
C LEU A 399 11.11 -1.59 6.33
N THR A 400 12.17 -1.35 7.09
CA THR A 400 12.49 -2.10 8.32
C THR A 400 11.36 -1.99 9.35
N ARG A 401 10.77 -0.79 9.52
CA ARG A 401 9.61 -0.62 10.40
C ARG A 401 8.37 -1.32 9.86
N SER A 402 8.14 -1.25 8.55
CA SER A 402 6.98 -1.90 7.91
C SER A 402 7.04 -3.43 7.93
N THR A 403 8.23 -4.01 8.01
CA THR A 403 8.44 -5.47 8.02
C THR A 403 8.41 -6.10 9.42
N ALA A 404 8.52 -5.30 10.48
CA ALA A 404 8.47 -5.81 11.86
C ALA A 404 7.15 -6.52 12.21
N PRO A 405 5.94 -6.00 11.87
CA PRO A 405 4.67 -6.65 12.20
C PRO A 405 4.47 -8.04 11.57
N ILE A 406 5.20 -8.34 10.50
CA ILE A 406 5.08 -9.60 9.75
C ILE A 406 6.26 -10.57 10.01
N GLY A 407 7.13 -10.26 10.98
CA GLY A 407 8.25 -11.11 11.36
C GLY A 407 9.40 -11.19 10.34
N ALA A 408 9.33 -10.45 9.23
CA ALA A 408 10.36 -10.43 8.19
C ALA A 408 11.62 -9.66 8.59
N GLU A 409 11.63 -9.03 9.77
CA GLU A 409 12.79 -8.36 10.37
C GLU A 409 14.01 -9.30 10.46
N THR A 410 13.79 -10.60 10.68
CA THR A 410 14.85 -11.59 10.85
C THR A 410 15.71 -11.75 9.59
N ALA A 411 15.13 -11.52 8.41
CA ALA A 411 15.84 -11.52 7.14
C ALA A 411 16.55 -10.17 6.87
N VAL A 412 16.03 -9.07 7.40
CA VAL A 412 16.52 -7.70 7.13
C VAL A 412 17.61 -7.28 8.10
N ARG A 413 17.45 -7.56 9.40
CA ARG A 413 18.35 -7.07 10.46
C ARG A 413 19.81 -7.49 10.27
N PRO A 414 20.13 -8.75 9.90
CA PRO A 414 21.53 -9.14 9.64
C PRO A 414 22.14 -8.39 8.45
N GLN A 415 21.34 -8.11 7.42
CA GLN A 415 21.79 -7.37 6.24
C GLN A 415 22.05 -5.90 6.57
N ILE A 416 21.20 -5.28 7.42
CA ILE A 416 21.43 -3.93 7.93
C ILE A 416 22.69 -3.88 8.79
N ALA A 417 22.90 -4.85 9.68
CA ALA A 417 24.12 -4.90 10.49
C ALA A 417 25.38 -4.97 9.60
N ALA A 418 25.38 -5.83 8.59
CA ALA A 418 26.49 -5.94 7.64
C ALA A 418 26.71 -4.65 6.81
N LEU A 419 25.63 -3.95 6.45
CA LEU A 419 25.70 -2.64 5.79
C LEU A 419 26.27 -1.57 6.73
N LEU A 420 25.88 -1.57 8.00
CA LEU A 420 26.43 -0.63 9.00
C LEU A 420 27.94 -0.84 9.19
N ASP A 421 28.38 -2.10 9.30
CA ASP A 421 29.81 -2.43 9.40
C ASP A 421 30.59 -1.98 8.15
N GLU A 422 29.99 -2.10 6.97
CA GLU A 422 30.58 -1.61 5.72
C GLU A 422 30.66 -0.08 5.67
N ILE A 423 29.62 0.63 6.10
CA ILE A 423 29.63 2.10 6.19
C ILE A 423 30.69 2.55 7.21
N GLU A 424 30.85 1.86 8.35
CA GLU A 424 31.90 2.17 9.32
C GLU A 424 33.31 1.96 8.74
N ALA A 425 33.52 0.90 7.96
CA ALA A 425 34.78 0.70 7.24
C ALA A 425 35.03 1.81 6.20
N ILE A 426 33.98 2.30 5.53
CA ILE A 426 34.05 3.43 4.60
C ILE A 426 34.41 4.72 5.35
N VAL A 427 33.77 4.99 6.48
CA VAL A 427 34.06 6.14 7.36
C VAL A 427 35.53 6.11 7.79
N ALA A 428 36.03 4.97 8.24
CA ALA A 428 37.43 4.81 8.62
C ALA A 428 38.39 5.08 7.45
N ARG A 429 38.09 4.55 6.26
CA ARG A 429 38.89 4.78 5.04
C ARG A 429 38.87 6.25 4.62
N LEU A 430 37.72 6.92 4.67
CA LEU A 430 37.59 8.34 4.36
C LEU A 430 38.33 9.21 5.38
N ALA A 431 38.34 8.83 6.66
CA ALA A 431 39.12 9.52 7.68
C ALA A 431 40.64 9.39 7.46
N GLU A 432 41.13 8.22 7.05
CA GLU A 432 42.54 8.06 6.67
C GLU A 432 42.89 8.83 5.39
N GLY A 433 41.99 8.84 4.40
CA GLY A 433 42.14 9.67 3.20
C GLY A 433 42.21 11.16 3.53
N LEU A 434 41.33 11.65 4.42
CA LEU A 434 41.34 13.02 4.91
C LEU A 434 42.66 13.37 5.61
N LYS A 435 43.18 12.46 6.45
CA LYS A 435 44.47 12.64 7.13
C LYS A 435 45.64 12.71 6.14
N ALA A 436 45.62 11.92 5.07
CA ALA A 436 46.60 11.98 3.98
C ALA A 436 46.44 13.22 3.07
N ALA A 437 45.27 13.86 3.09
CA ALA A 437 44.96 15.07 2.34
C ALA A 437 45.07 16.35 3.19
N ALA A 438 45.50 16.28 4.45
CA ALA A 438 45.40 17.38 5.41
C ALA A 438 46.05 18.70 4.93
N ASP A 439 47.12 18.63 4.14
CA ASP A 439 47.83 19.81 3.62
C ASP A 439 47.39 20.21 2.19
N ARG A 440 46.34 19.57 1.65
CA ARG A 440 45.83 19.76 0.28
C ARG A 440 44.45 20.42 0.31
N GLY A 441 44.39 21.71 0.69
CA GLY A 441 43.19 22.57 0.82
C GLY A 441 41.87 22.02 0.25
N GLU A 442 41.59 22.18 -1.05
CA GLU A 442 40.35 21.70 -1.69
C GLU A 442 40.10 20.19 -1.54
N THR A 443 41.14 19.37 -1.61
CA THR A 443 41.07 17.91 -1.44
C THR A 443 40.72 17.52 0.00
N ALA A 444 41.24 18.26 0.99
CA ALA A 444 40.90 18.08 2.40
C ALA A 444 39.43 18.40 2.66
N VAL A 445 38.92 19.50 2.09
CA VAL A 445 37.50 19.90 2.21
C VAL A 445 36.58 18.87 1.56
N GLY A 446 36.90 18.42 0.33
CA GLY A 446 36.13 17.39 -0.37
C GLY A 446 36.10 16.06 0.39
N SER A 447 37.24 15.64 0.95
CA SER A 447 37.35 14.43 1.77
C SER A 447 36.58 14.57 3.10
N GLY A 448 36.61 15.76 3.71
CA GLY A 448 35.82 16.08 4.90
C GLY A 448 34.31 16.01 4.64
N ALA A 449 33.85 16.56 3.52
CA ALA A 449 32.45 16.46 3.11
C ALA A 449 32.02 15.00 2.85
N ALA A 450 32.86 14.22 2.17
CA ALA A 450 32.60 12.79 1.95
C ALA A 450 32.48 12.01 3.26
N LEU A 451 33.37 12.28 4.24
CA LEU A 451 33.32 11.68 5.57
C LEU A 451 32.02 12.02 6.30
N VAL A 452 31.60 13.28 6.29
CA VAL A 452 30.33 13.73 6.90
C VAL A 452 29.13 13.05 6.24
N ASN A 453 29.10 12.97 4.90
CA ASN A 453 28.02 12.32 4.15
C ASN A 453 27.90 10.82 4.43
N ALA A 454 29.03 10.12 4.61
CA ALA A 454 29.04 8.72 5.02
C ALA A 454 28.49 8.55 6.45
N VAL A 455 28.91 9.40 7.39
CA VAL A 455 28.38 9.39 8.77
C VAL A 455 26.88 9.74 8.81
N ARG A 456 26.42 10.65 7.95
CA ARG A 456 25.00 10.96 7.81
C ARG A 456 24.19 9.78 7.31
N THR A 457 24.73 9.00 6.37
CA THR A 457 24.05 7.78 5.90
C THR A 457 23.95 6.74 7.02
N LEU A 458 24.99 6.60 7.85
CA LEU A 458 24.94 5.78 9.06
C LEU A 458 23.89 6.28 10.05
N GLU A 459 23.78 7.59 10.27
CA GLU A 459 22.76 8.18 11.14
C GLU A 459 21.34 7.79 10.71
N LEU A 460 21.06 7.83 9.40
CA LEU A 460 19.74 7.48 8.87
C LEU A 460 19.36 6.02 9.14
N LEU A 461 20.34 5.13 9.29
CA LEU A 461 20.13 3.69 9.50
C LEU A 461 20.22 3.27 10.97
N ALA A 462 21.13 3.86 11.75
CA ALA A 462 21.44 3.44 13.12
C ALA A 462 21.11 4.49 14.20
N GLY A 463 20.69 5.70 13.82
CA GLY A 463 20.34 6.78 14.73
C GLY A 463 21.51 7.71 15.11
N SER A 464 21.16 8.82 15.76
CA SER A 464 22.08 9.94 16.02
C SER A 464 23.18 9.63 17.04
N ASP A 465 22.97 8.73 17.99
CA ASP A 465 23.98 8.43 19.02
C ASP A 465 25.23 7.76 18.42
N ARG A 466 25.04 6.77 17.55
CA ARG A 466 26.14 6.06 16.88
C ARG A 466 26.87 6.98 15.90
N ALA A 467 26.13 7.82 15.16
CA ALA A 467 26.71 8.84 14.30
C ALA A 467 27.53 9.86 15.10
N HIS A 468 27.03 10.32 16.25
CA HIS A 468 27.72 11.27 17.10
C HIS A 468 29.05 10.73 17.63
N ALA A 469 29.11 9.46 18.02
CA ALA A 469 30.35 8.82 18.45
C ALA A 469 31.43 8.85 17.34
N LEU A 470 31.04 8.58 16.09
CA LEU A 470 31.93 8.61 14.93
C LEU A 470 32.39 10.04 14.58
N VAL A 471 31.48 11.02 14.54
CA VAL A 471 31.85 12.43 14.33
C VAL A 471 32.82 12.91 15.42
N SER A 472 32.56 12.56 16.68
CA SER A 472 33.40 12.98 17.81
C SER A 472 34.82 12.40 17.71
N THR A 473 34.93 11.15 17.24
CA THR A 473 36.22 10.48 17.03
C THR A 473 37.07 11.20 15.97
N HIS A 474 36.44 11.76 14.94
CA HIS A 474 37.11 12.42 13.82
C HIS A 474 37.05 13.96 13.85
N ALA A 475 36.55 14.55 14.95
CA ALA A 475 36.30 15.99 15.06
C ALA A 475 37.56 16.84 14.83
N ALA A 476 38.73 16.39 15.31
CA ALA A 476 39.99 17.10 15.10
C ALA A 476 40.39 17.20 13.62
N LEU A 477 40.19 16.11 12.85
CA LEU A 477 40.49 16.06 11.42
C LEU A 477 39.53 16.95 10.62
N LEU A 478 38.23 16.87 10.94
CA LEU A 478 37.21 17.68 10.30
C LEU A 478 37.42 19.18 10.54
N ASN A 479 37.71 19.57 11.79
CA ASN A 479 38.01 20.97 12.12
C ASN A 479 39.26 21.49 11.40
N ALA A 480 40.29 20.66 11.23
CA ALA A 480 41.50 21.04 10.50
C ALA A 480 41.21 21.28 9.01
N ALA A 481 40.41 20.42 8.39
CA ALA A 481 40.04 20.53 6.98
C ALA A 481 39.24 21.80 6.66
N TRP A 482 38.29 22.17 7.54
CA TRP A 482 37.48 23.38 7.36
C TRP A 482 38.21 24.68 7.72
N ALA A 483 39.15 24.65 8.67
CA ALA A 483 39.97 25.82 9.00
C ALA A 483 40.87 26.26 7.83
N GLU A 484 41.25 25.35 6.95
CA GLU A 484 42.01 25.68 5.74
C GLU A 484 41.12 26.34 4.67
N ALA A 485 39.87 25.90 4.53
CA ALA A 485 38.88 26.50 3.64
C ALA A 485 38.57 27.97 4.01
N GLU A 486 38.51 28.27 5.30
CA GLU A 486 38.29 29.63 5.80
C GLU A 486 39.48 30.57 5.51
N ARG A 487 40.71 30.06 5.39
CA ARG A 487 41.89 30.86 5.05
C ARG A 487 41.91 31.29 3.59
N ASP A 488 41.44 30.43 2.69
CA ASP A 488 41.40 30.71 1.24
C ASP A 488 40.31 31.73 0.85
N ILE A 489 39.35 32.03 1.74
CA ILE A 489 38.29 33.04 1.52
C ILE A 489 38.73 34.46 1.91
N VAL A 490 39.82 34.60 2.67
CA VAL A 490 40.27 35.89 3.25
C VAL A 490 41.44 36.53 2.48
N VAL A 491 41.81 35.99 1.31
CA VAL A 491 42.88 36.53 0.44
C VAL A 491 42.33 37.32 -0.75
#